data_AF-A0A8S2F8R7-F1
#
_entry.id   AF-A0A8S2F8R7-F1
#
_cell.length_a   1.000
_cell.length_b   1.000
_cell.length_c   1.000
_cell.angle_alpha   90.00
_cell.angle_beta   90.00
_cell.angle_gamma   90.00
#
_symmetry.space_group_name_H-M   'P 1'
#
loop_
_entity.id
_entity.type
_entity.pdbx_description
1 polymer ?
#
loop_
_entity_poly.entity_id
_entity_poly.type
_entity_poly.pdbx_seq_one_letter_code
_entity_poly.pdbx_strand_id
1 'polypeptide(L)'
;IGNDTFNKGEIMNIAFSEALKLHNTFDCFIFHDVDLIPEIDLNVYECESKAPRHLSPAVDELRYVLMYNILVGGVLALTKEQFIKVNGWSNMYWGWGGEDDDMSQRIINASFKLSRPPNHIGRYKMIRHEKRERAVNRRMLLRTWFRYHDDGIKQIAKLNYTVKNIEQNHLYTNISVDIGPKPNITEQTFMNIPTVNWGAT
;
A
#
# COMPACT_ATOMS: atom_id res chain seq x y z
N ILE A 1 1.28 16.80 13.20
CA ILE A 1 0.46 16.34 12.05
C ILE A 1 0.74 17.30 10.90
N GLY A 2 1.10 16.78 9.72
CA GLY A 2 1.38 17.62 8.55
C GLY A 2 0.12 17.95 7.74
N ASN A 3 0.15 19.08 7.03
CA ASN A 3 -0.94 19.52 6.14
C ASN A 3 -0.62 19.29 4.65
N ASP A 4 0.55 18.72 4.36
CA ASP A 4 0.99 18.43 3.00
C ASP A 4 0.27 17.22 2.39
N THR A 5 0.50 17.01 1.10
CA THR A 5 -0.08 15.88 0.37
C THR A 5 0.43 14.56 0.95
N PHE A 6 -0.50 13.69 1.35
CA PHE A 6 -0.19 12.37 1.88
C PHE A 6 0.34 11.41 0.80
N ASN A 7 1.33 10.59 1.15
CA ASN A 7 1.88 9.53 0.32
C ASN A 7 1.80 8.20 1.08
N LYS A 8 0.76 7.41 0.79
CA LYS A 8 0.47 6.14 1.47
C LYS A 8 1.62 5.14 1.28
N GLY A 9 2.07 4.96 0.04
CA GLY A 9 3.07 3.95 -0.31
C GLY A 9 4.44 4.23 0.31
N GLU A 10 4.89 5.49 0.27
CA GLU A 10 6.15 5.88 0.91
C GLU A 10 6.11 5.68 2.43
N ILE A 11 5.03 6.10 3.09
CA ILE A 11 4.86 5.90 4.55
C ILE A 11 4.83 4.40 4.90
N MET A 12 4.17 3.57 4.09
CA MET A 12 4.14 2.12 4.31
C MET A 12 5.54 1.48 4.14
N ASN A 13 6.33 1.94 3.17
CA ASN A 13 7.72 1.50 3.01
C ASN A 13 8.60 1.91 4.20
N ILE A 14 8.47 3.16 4.66
CA ILE A 14 9.19 3.65 5.84
C ILE A 14 8.78 2.85 7.08
N ALA A 15 7.48 2.63 7.29
CA ALA A 15 6.96 1.84 8.40
C ALA A 15 7.53 0.41 8.41
N PHE A 16 7.59 -0.25 7.24
CA PHE A 16 8.24 -1.55 7.11
C PHE A 16 9.72 -1.51 7.53
N SER A 17 10.47 -0.50 7.08
CA SER A 17 11.89 -0.34 7.42
C SER A 17 12.10 -0.07 8.92
N GLU A 18 11.34 0.86 9.50
CA GLU A 18 11.45 1.22 10.92
C GLU A 18 10.98 0.08 11.84
N ALA A 19 9.90 -0.63 11.48
CA ALA A 19 9.45 -1.79 12.24
C ALA A 19 10.55 -2.87 12.34
N LEU A 20 11.30 -3.11 11.25
CA LEU A 20 12.43 -4.04 11.26
C LEU A 20 13.65 -3.54 12.02
N LYS A 21 13.85 -2.21 12.13
CA LYS A 21 14.91 -1.63 12.98
C LYS A 21 14.58 -1.80 14.47
N LEU A 22 13.31 -1.66 14.84
CA LEU A 22 12.84 -1.88 16.21
C LEU A 22 12.79 -3.37 16.56
N HIS A 23 12.31 -4.21 15.64
CA HIS A 23 12.13 -5.65 15.82
C HIS A 23 12.47 -6.40 14.53
N ASN A 24 13.71 -6.85 14.42
CA ASN A 24 14.21 -7.53 13.22
C ASN A 24 13.60 -8.94 12.98
N THR A 25 12.87 -9.47 13.96
CA THR A 25 12.22 -10.78 13.95
C THR A 25 10.84 -10.78 13.28
N PHE A 26 10.27 -9.62 12.94
CA PHE A 26 9.01 -9.58 12.22
C PHE A 26 9.14 -10.20 10.83
N ASP A 27 8.28 -11.17 10.56
CA ASP A 27 8.20 -11.97 9.33
C ASP A 27 6.87 -11.77 8.59
N CYS A 28 5.87 -11.18 9.24
CA CYS A 28 4.56 -10.84 8.67
C CYS A 28 4.24 -9.36 8.85
N PHE A 29 3.77 -8.72 7.78
CA PHE A 29 3.42 -7.30 7.74
C PHE A 29 2.01 -7.12 7.23
N ILE A 30 1.19 -6.41 8.01
CA ILE A 30 -0.21 -6.13 7.70
C ILE A 30 -0.35 -4.62 7.51
N PHE A 31 -0.59 -4.21 6.28
CA PHE A 31 -0.85 -2.84 5.88
C PHE A 31 -2.34 -2.59 6.00
N HIS A 32 -2.72 -1.62 6.84
CA HIS A 32 -4.10 -1.48 7.29
C HIS A 32 -4.54 -0.02 7.27
N ASP A 33 -5.56 0.30 6.49
CA ASP A 33 -6.20 1.62 6.55
C ASP A 33 -6.93 1.78 7.90
N VAL A 34 -6.65 2.88 8.63
CA VAL A 34 -7.09 3.08 10.02
C VAL A 34 -8.62 3.19 10.18
N ASP A 35 -9.32 3.45 9.09
CA ASP A 35 -10.76 3.62 9.02
C ASP A 35 -11.51 2.32 8.71
N LEU A 36 -10.81 1.20 8.51
CA LEU A 36 -11.44 -0.10 8.31
C LEU A 36 -11.44 -0.90 9.61
N ILE A 37 -12.59 -1.43 10.01
CA ILE A 37 -12.72 -2.29 11.20
C ILE A 37 -13.29 -3.64 10.78
N PRO A 38 -12.64 -4.77 11.11
CA PRO A 38 -13.18 -6.09 10.78
C PRO A 38 -14.48 -6.35 11.56
N GLU A 39 -15.50 -6.85 10.89
CA GLU A 39 -16.80 -7.17 11.52
C GLU A 39 -16.79 -8.56 12.17
N ILE A 40 -15.87 -9.43 11.76
CA ILE A 40 -15.81 -10.85 12.13
C ILE A 40 -14.39 -11.19 12.60
N ASP A 41 -14.27 -11.73 13.81
CA ASP A 41 -13.00 -12.12 14.46
C ASP A 41 -12.35 -13.39 13.86
N LEU A 42 -13.11 -14.15 13.08
CA LEU A 42 -12.60 -15.28 12.27
C LEU A 42 -11.70 -14.83 11.10
N ASN A 43 -11.68 -13.53 10.77
CA ASN A 43 -10.74 -13.01 9.79
C ASN A 43 -9.37 -12.81 10.43
N VAL A 44 -8.60 -13.88 10.58
CA VAL A 44 -7.31 -13.88 11.26
C VAL A 44 -6.29 -13.00 10.54
N TYR A 45 -5.60 -12.16 11.32
CA TYR A 45 -4.57 -11.22 10.88
C TYR A 45 -3.23 -11.94 10.80
N GLU A 46 -3.05 -12.70 9.72
CA GLU A 46 -1.85 -13.49 9.46
C GLU A 46 -1.42 -13.39 8.00
N CYS A 47 -0.17 -13.74 7.75
CA CYS A 47 0.37 -13.87 6.41
C CYS A 47 0.31 -15.32 5.95
N GLU A 48 0.13 -15.53 4.64
CA GLU A 48 0.26 -16.85 4.04
C GLU A 48 1.58 -16.95 3.27
N SER A 49 2.30 -18.06 3.44
CA SER A 49 3.63 -18.22 2.82
C SER A 49 3.60 -18.22 1.28
N LYS A 50 2.52 -18.71 0.68
CA LYS A 50 2.39 -18.90 -0.79
C LYS A 50 1.77 -17.71 -1.52
N ALA A 51 1.08 -16.82 -0.82
CA ALA A 51 0.23 -15.79 -1.41
C ALA A 51 0.10 -14.58 -0.48
N PRO A 52 0.27 -13.34 -0.98
CA PRO A 52 -0.22 -12.16 -0.29
C PRO A 52 -1.73 -12.29 -0.01
N ARG A 53 -2.15 -11.91 1.19
CA ARG A 53 -3.52 -12.08 1.67
C ARG A 53 -4.23 -10.73 1.72
N HIS A 54 -5.25 -10.54 0.89
CA HIS A 54 -6.12 -9.38 0.94
C HIS A 54 -7.25 -9.64 1.94
N LEU A 55 -7.19 -8.98 3.09
CA LEU A 55 -8.04 -9.26 4.24
C LEU A 55 -9.43 -8.60 4.13
N SER A 56 -9.57 -7.53 3.35
CA SER A 56 -10.81 -6.72 3.24
C SER A 56 -11.56 -6.84 1.91
N PRO A 57 -11.97 -8.04 1.44
CA PRO A 57 -12.68 -8.21 0.18
C PRO A 57 -14.12 -7.65 0.19
N ALA A 58 -14.73 -7.44 1.37
CA ALA A 58 -16.12 -7.04 1.50
C ALA A 58 -16.24 -5.83 2.45
N VAL A 59 -16.19 -4.61 1.89
CA VAL A 59 -16.35 -3.36 2.66
C VAL A 59 -17.78 -2.82 2.53
N ASP A 60 -18.37 -2.34 3.62
CA ASP A 60 -19.76 -1.87 3.68
C ASP A 60 -20.08 -0.71 2.72
N GLU A 61 -19.17 0.27 2.57
CA GLU A 61 -19.26 1.37 1.59
C GLU A 61 -19.31 0.88 0.14
N LEU A 62 -18.81 -0.34 -0.12
CA LEU A 62 -18.88 -1.01 -1.41
C LEU A 62 -20.02 -2.05 -1.45
N ARG A 63 -20.98 -1.97 -0.52
CA ARG A 63 -22.09 -2.91 -0.34
C ARG A 63 -21.63 -4.36 -0.16
N TYR A 64 -20.46 -4.56 0.47
CA TYR A 64 -19.82 -5.85 0.66
C TYR A 64 -19.50 -6.61 -0.64
N VAL A 65 -19.32 -5.87 -1.75
CA VAL A 65 -18.96 -6.44 -3.05
C VAL A 65 -17.50 -6.11 -3.38
N LEU A 66 -16.74 -7.13 -3.75
CA LEU A 66 -15.40 -6.97 -4.30
C LEU A 66 -15.51 -6.31 -5.69
N MET A 67 -15.00 -5.09 -5.83
CA MET A 67 -15.15 -4.30 -7.06
C MET A 67 -14.46 -4.92 -8.27
N TYR A 68 -13.30 -5.55 -8.09
CA TYR A 68 -12.56 -6.27 -9.13
C TYR A 68 -11.55 -7.24 -8.52
N ASN A 69 -11.19 -8.28 -9.29
CA ASN A 69 -10.44 -9.44 -8.80
C ASN A 69 -9.02 -9.13 -8.31
N ILE A 70 -8.42 -8.05 -8.78
CA ILE A 70 -7.05 -7.65 -8.46
C ILE A 70 -6.98 -6.55 -7.37
N LEU A 71 -8.12 -6.16 -6.78
CA LEU A 71 -8.14 -5.15 -5.71
C LEU A 71 -7.36 -5.64 -4.47
N VAL A 72 -6.45 -4.81 -3.98
CA VAL A 72 -5.68 -5.05 -2.74
C VAL A 72 -5.74 -3.91 -1.73
N GLY A 73 -6.56 -2.88 -1.98
CA GLY A 73 -6.71 -1.73 -1.08
C GLY A 73 -7.46 -2.07 0.21
N GLY A 74 -7.33 -1.20 1.22
CA GLY A 74 -7.86 -1.43 2.55
C GLY A 74 -6.87 -2.16 3.45
N VAL A 75 -6.94 -3.49 3.47
CA VAL A 75 -6.11 -4.34 4.35
C VAL A 75 -5.41 -5.44 3.58
N LEU A 76 -4.08 -5.42 3.60
CA LEU A 76 -3.22 -6.34 2.85
C LEU A 76 -2.10 -6.89 3.74
N ALA A 77 -1.98 -8.20 3.80
CA ALA A 77 -0.92 -8.90 4.52
C ALA A 77 0.09 -9.53 3.55
N LEU A 78 1.38 -9.32 3.81
CA LEU A 78 2.50 -9.93 3.09
C LEU A 78 3.55 -10.42 4.08
N THR A 79 4.17 -11.57 3.78
CA THR A 79 5.41 -11.92 4.49
C THR A 79 6.52 -10.92 4.16
N LYS A 80 7.55 -10.85 5.01
CA LYS A 80 8.76 -10.07 4.78
C LYS A 80 9.35 -10.35 3.40
N GLU A 81 9.48 -11.62 3.03
CA GLU A 81 10.05 -12.07 1.76
C GLU A 81 9.17 -11.66 0.57
N GLN A 82 7.85 -11.79 0.70
CA GLN A 82 6.91 -11.36 -0.33
C GLN A 82 7.00 -9.84 -0.55
N PHE A 83 7.02 -9.06 0.52
CA PHE A 83 7.13 -7.60 0.45
C PHE A 83 8.44 -7.15 -0.21
N ILE A 84 9.56 -7.77 0.16
CA ILE A 84 10.86 -7.52 -0.47
C ILE A 84 10.85 -7.91 -1.95
N LYS A 85 10.23 -9.06 -2.30
CA LYS A 85 10.19 -9.57 -3.67
C LYS A 85 9.42 -8.64 -4.61
N VAL A 86 8.33 -8.03 -4.15
CA VAL A 86 7.54 -7.05 -4.93
C VAL A 86 8.14 -5.64 -4.94
N ASN A 87 9.30 -5.45 -4.28
CA ASN A 87 9.91 -4.14 -4.02
C ASN A 87 9.00 -3.17 -3.24
N GLY A 88 8.16 -3.66 -2.33
CA GLY A 88 7.26 -2.82 -1.54
C GLY A 88 6.31 -1.94 -2.36
N TRP A 89 5.78 -0.91 -1.72
CA TRP A 89 4.86 0.05 -2.34
C TRP A 89 5.59 1.04 -3.27
N SER A 90 4.89 1.66 -4.20
CA SER A 90 5.44 2.79 -4.96
C SER A 90 5.56 4.03 -4.07
N ASN A 91 6.68 4.76 -4.16
CA ASN A 91 6.90 6.02 -3.45
C ASN A 91 6.38 7.23 -4.24
N MET A 92 5.77 7.02 -5.42
CA MET A 92 5.44 8.09 -6.37
C MET A 92 3.99 8.58 -6.28
N TYR A 93 3.13 7.89 -5.53
CA TYR A 93 1.71 8.24 -5.41
C TYR A 93 1.49 9.28 -4.31
N TRP A 94 1.59 10.54 -4.71
CA TRP A 94 1.24 11.70 -3.88
C TRP A 94 -0.23 12.07 -4.07
N GLY A 95 -1.06 11.82 -3.06
CA GLY A 95 -2.51 12.00 -3.09
C GLY A 95 -3.26 10.68 -3.21
N TRP A 96 -4.58 10.75 -3.40
CA TRP A 96 -5.43 9.55 -3.37
C TRP A 96 -5.48 8.83 -4.73
N GLY A 97 -5.21 7.52 -4.72
CA GLY A 97 -5.61 6.54 -5.73
C GLY A 97 -4.47 6.05 -6.65
N GLY A 98 -4.57 4.77 -7.02
CA GLY A 98 -3.71 4.07 -7.97
C GLY A 98 -2.54 3.31 -7.34
N GLU A 99 -2.17 3.61 -6.10
CA GLU A 99 -1.09 2.96 -5.35
C GLU A 99 -1.40 1.50 -5.02
N ASP A 100 -2.65 1.21 -4.65
CA ASP A 100 -3.11 -0.16 -4.40
C ASP A 100 -3.14 -0.98 -5.70
N ASP A 101 -3.53 -0.36 -6.81
CA ASP A 101 -3.52 -1.00 -8.13
C ASP A 101 -2.09 -1.29 -8.60
N ASP A 102 -1.14 -0.37 -8.36
CA ASP A 102 0.29 -0.55 -8.64
C ASP A 102 0.85 -1.73 -7.84
N MET A 103 0.56 -1.80 -6.53
CA MET A 103 0.93 -2.94 -5.69
C MET A 103 0.35 -4.24 -6.22
N SER A 104 -0.91 -4.25 -6.68
CA SER A 104 -1.47 -5.43 -7.32
C SER A 104 -0.71 -5.85 -8.56
N GLN A 105 -0.28 -4.92 -9.42
CA GLN A 105 0.52 -5.27 -10.60
C GLN A 105 1.86 -5.89 -10.20
N ARG A 106 2.52 -5.34 -9.17
CA ARG A 106 3.78 -5.90 -8.62
C ARG A 106 3.60 -7.32 -8.09
N ILE A 107 2.51 -7.58 -7.36
CA ILE A 107 2.17 -8.90 -6.82
C ILE A 107 2.00 -9.92 -7.95
N ILE A 108 1.21 -9.57 -8.97
CA ILE A 108 0.96 -10.44 -10.14
C ILE A 108 2.26 -10.68 -10.90
N ASN A 109 3.07 -9.65 -11.12
CA ASN A 109 4.35 -9.74 -11.81
C ASN A 109 5.38 -10.59 -11.04
N ALA A 110 5.29 -10.64 -9.71
CA ALA A 110 6.08 -11.54 -8.88
C ALA A 110 5.54 -13.00 -8.85
N SER A 111 4.59 -13.30 -9.73
CA SER A 111 3.92 -14.61 -9.89
C SER A 111 3.14 -15.08 -8.66
N PHE A 112 2.69 -14.15 -7.82
CA PHE A 112 1.83 -14.48 -6.71
C PHE A 112 0.36 -14.45 -7.12
N LYS A 113 -0.43 -15.34 -6.50
CA LYS A 113 -1.89 -15.26 -6.50
C LYS A 113 -2.32 -14.58 -5.21
N LEU A 114 -3.43 -13.84 -5.25
CA LEU A 114 -4.02 -13.25 -4.05
C LEU A 114 -4.82 -14.31 -3.30
N SER A 115 -4.58 -14.42 -1.99
CA SER A 115 -5.47 -15.14 -1.07
C SER A 115 -6.48 -14.17 -0.46
N ARG A 116 -7.69 -14.64 -0.19
CA ARG A 116 -8.77 -13.88 0.44
C ARG A 116 -9.59 -14.79 1.36
N PRO A 117 -10.04 -14.28 2.51
CA PRO A 117 -11.08 -14.98 3.28
C PRO A 117 -12.39 -15.03 2.48
N PRO A 118 -13.30 -15.97 2.78
CA PRO A 118 -14.67 -15.92 2.27
C PRO A 118 -15.33 -14.57 2.55
N ASN A 119 -16.17 -14.08 1.63
CA ASN A 119 -16.79 -12.74 1.76
C ASN A 119 -17.58 -12.52 3.05
N HIS A 120 -18.17 -13.58 3.64
CA HIS A 120 -18.90 -13.47 4.91
C HIS A 120 -17.97 -13.37 6.13
N ILE A 121 -16.70 -13.73 5.99
CA ILE A 121 -15.65 -13.59 7.02
C ILE A 121 -14.88 -12.28 6.80
N GLY A 122 -14.48 -11.98 5.56
CA GLY A 122 -13.70 -10.78 5.19
C GLY A 122 -14.48 -9.47 5.17
N ARG A 123 -15.44 -9.30 6.08
CA ARG A 123 -16.30 -8.11 6.14
C ARG A 123 -15.65 -7.00 6.95
N TYR A 124 -15.68 -5.79 6.42
CA TYR A 124 -15.17 -4.60 7.07
C TYR A 124 -16.19 -3.47 7.06
N LYS A 125 -16.22 -2.75 8.18
CA LYS A 125 -16.92 -1.49 8.34
C LYS A 125 -15.95 -0.33 8.10
N MET A 126 -16.29 0.58 7.18
CA MET A 126 -15.55 1.83 6.99
C MET A 126 -16.09 2.92 7.93
N ILE A 127 -15.20 3.53 8.71
CA ILE A 127 -15.48 4.74 9.48
C ILE A 127 -15.68 5.88 8.49
N ARG A 128 -16.84 6.55 8.59
CA ARG A 128 -17.21 7.64 7.68
C ARG A 128 -16.22 8.80 7.79
N HIS A 129 -15.73 9.24 6.64
CA HIS A 129 -14.80 10.37 6.52
C HIS A 129 -14.99 11.08 5.18
N GLU A 130 -14.49 12.31 5.07
CA GLU A 130 -14.50 13.07 3.83
C GLU A 130 -13.54 12.45 2.81
N LYS A 131 -14.06 12.11 1.62
CA LYS A 131 -13.26 11.52 0.55
C LYS A 131 -12.33 12.57 -0.05
N ARG A 132 -11.04 12.25 -0.10
CA ARG A 132 -10.03 13.14 -0.71
C ARG A 132 -10.14 13.15 -2.24
N GLU A 133 -9.71 14.25 -2.83
CA GLU A 133 -9.61 14.34 -4.28
C GLU A 133 -8.57 13.38 -4.84
N ARG A 134 -8.90 12.82 -5.99
CA ARG A 134 -8.04 11.90 -6.74
C ARG A 134 -6.82 12.61 -7.28
N ALA A 135 -5.63 12.03 -7.10
CA ALA A 135 -4.42 12.54 -7.73
C ALA A 135 -4.55 12.54 -9.26
N VAL A 136 -4.23 13.67 -9.89
CA VAL A 136 -4.38 13.87 -11.35
C VAL A 136 -3.51 12.90 -12.14
N ASN A 137 -2.26 12.70 -11.70
CA ASN A 137 -1.25 11.87 -12.35
C ASN A 137 -1.41 10.36 -12.08
N ARG A 138 -2.36 9.92 -11.23
CA ARG A 138 -2.48 8.50 -10.82
C ARG A 138 -2.56 7.51 -11.99
N ARG A 139 -3.26 7.89 -13.07
CA ARG A 139 -3.42 7.02 -14.25
C ARG A 139 -2.11 6.87 -15.02
N MET A 140 -1.32 7.95 -15.10
CA MET A 140 0.00 7.93 -15.74
C MET A 140 0.97 7.09 -14.91
N LEU A 141 0.97 7.25 -13.59
CA LEU A 141 1.73 6.38 -12.69
C LEU A 141 1.34 4.92 -12.86
N LEU A 142 0.04 4.60 -12.87
CA LEU A 142 -0.40 3.22 -13.03
C LEU A 142 0.01 2.64 -14.41
N ARG A 143 0.01 3.44 -15.48
CA ARG A 143 0.51 3.01 -16.80
C ARG A 143 2.00 2.73 -16.83
N THR A 144 2.75 3.34 -15.90
CA THR A 144 4.21 3.18 -15.78
C THR A 144 4.61 2.33 -14.57
N TRP A 145 3.72 1.46 -14.06
CA TRP A 145 3.94 0.61 -12.87
C TRP A 145 5.21 -0.25 -12.95
N PHE A 146 5.64 -0.63 -14.16
CA PHE A 146 6.88 -1.39 -14.39
C PHE A 146 8.14 -0.66 -13.91
N ARG A 147 8.05 0.64 -13.60
CA ARG A 147 9.10 1.38 -12.88
C ARG A 147 9.37 0.81 -11.48
N TYR A 148 8.59 -0.16 -10.98
CA TYR A 148 8.79 -0.78 -9.66
C TYR A 148 10.21 -1.31 -9.44
N HIS A 149 11.00 -1.56 -10.49
CA HIS A 149 12.43 -1.87 -10.34
C HIS A 149 13.23 -0.74 -9.66
N ASP A 150 12.87 0.50 -9.97
CA ASP A 150 13.54 1.73 -9.52
C ASP A 150 12.67 2.57 -8.56
N ASP A 151 11.47 2.10 -8.23
CA ASP A 151 10.50 2.78 -7.38
C ASP A 151 9.92 1.82 -6.34
N GLY A 152 10.52 1.79 -5.16
CA GLY A 152 10.01 1.01 -4.04
C GLY A 152 10.90 0.99 -2.81
N ILE A 153 10.80 -0.07 -2.00
CA ILE A 153 11.54 -0.19 -0.73
C ILE A 153 13.06 -0.29 -0.94
N LYS A 154 13.55 -0.82 -2.07
CA LYS A 154 14.99 -0.84 -2.39
C LYS A 154 15.58 0.56 -2.51
N GLN A 155 14.74 1.58 -2.78
CA GLN A 155 15.16 2.98 -2.88
C GLN A 155 14.95 3.75 -1.56
N ILE A 156 14.53 3.09 -0.47
CA ILE A 156 14.27 3.72 0.84
C ILE A 156 15.45 4.56 1.35
N ALA A 157 16.70 4.10 1.13
CA ALA A 157 17.90 4.82 1.55
C ALA A 157 18.18 6.09 0.74
N LYS A 158 17.55 6.23 -0.43
CA LYS A 158 17.61 7.43 -1.27
C LYS A 158 16.48 8.40 -0.97
N LEU A 159 15.44 7.97 -0.25
CA LEU A 159 14.34 8.85 0.14
C LEU A 159 14.84 9.82 1.22
N ASN A 160 14.53 11.09 1.04
CA ASN A 160 14.90 12.14 1.97
C ASN A 160 13.83 12.27 3.07
N TYR A 161 13.65 11.21 3.86
CA TYR A 161 12.78 11.25 5.03
C TYR A 161 13.57 11.38 6.33
N THR A 162 12.97 11.99 7.34
CA THR A 162 13.53 12.06 8.69
C THR A 162 12.53 11.53 9.70
N VAL A 163 13.01 10.67 10.61
CA VAL A 163 12.22 10.26 11.77
C VAL A 163 12.24 11.41 12.77
N LYS A 164 11.07 12.00 13.03
CA LYS A 164 10.90 13.14 13.94
C LYS A 164 10.71 12.70 15.38
N ASN A 165 9.96 11.62 15.58
CA ASN A 165 9.67 11.07 16.90
C ASN A 165 9.34 9.58 16.81
N ILE A 166 9.75 8.83 17.84
CA ILE A 166 9.28 7.45 18.09
C ILE A 166 8.76 7.43 19.53
N GLU A 167 7.45 7.25 19.67
CA GLU A 167 6.76 7.27 20.96
C GLU A 167 6.09 5.91 21.21
N GLN A 168 6.52 5.23 22.27
CA GLN A 168 5.91 3.99 22.72
C GLN A 168 4.71 4.31 23.62
N ASN A 169 3.50 4.13 23.10
CA ASN A 169 2.28 4.25 23.87
C ASN A 169 1.85 2.88 24.40
N HIS A 170 0.87 2.87 25.32
CA HIS A 170 0.37 1.64 25.93
C HIS A 170 -0.20 0.62 24.92
N LEU A 171 -0.83 1.10 23.84
CA LEU A 171 -1.53 0.25 22.86
C LEU A 171 -0.86 0.21 21.48
N TYR A 172 0.10 1.11 21.20
CA TYR A 172 0.75 1.21 19.90
C TYR A 172 2.06 1.99 19.99
N THR A 173 2.96 1.77 19.03
CA THR A 173 4.12 2.64 18.83
C THR A 173 3.80 3.64 17.73
N ASN A 174 3.95 4.93 18.01
CA ASN A 174 3.80 5.99 17.03
C ASN A 174 5.17 6.35 16.45
N ILE A 175 5.30 6.30 15.12
CA ILE A 175 6.50 6.73 14.41
C ILE A 175 6.10 7.92 13.54
N SER A 176 6.53 9.11 13.95
CA SER A 176 6.28 10.33 13.20
C SER A 176 7.46 10.60 12.26
N VAL A 177 7.17 10.70 10.96
CA VAL A 177 8.17 10.92 9.91
C VAL A 177 7.83 12.16 9.10
N ASP A 178 8.86 12.86 8.68
CA ASP A 178 8.80 13.93 7.68
C ASP A 178 9.35 13.37 6.37
N ILE A 179 8.49 13.28 5.35
CA ILE A 179 8.82 12.74 4.02
C ILE A 179 9.02 13.86 2.98
N GLY A 180 9.09 15.11 3.43
CA GLY A 180 9.19 16.27 2.57
C GLY A 180 7.91 16.59 1.80
N PRO A 181 7.93 17.68 1.01
CA PRO A 181 6.80 18.09 0.20
C PRO A 181 6.64 17.19 -1.04
N LYS A 182 5.42 17.16 -1.58
CA LYS A 182 5.16 16.56 -2.89
C LYS A 182 6.14 17.14 -3.93
N PRO A 183 6.94 16.30 -4.62
CA PRO A 183 7.85 16.78 -5.65
C PRO A 183 7.07 17.35 -6.85
N ASN A 184 7.64 18.38 -7.47
CA ASN A 184 7.16 18.94 -8.74
C ASN A 184 7.53 18.00 -9.89
N ILE A 185 6.81 16.88 -10.00
CA ILE A 185 7.02 15.93 -11.09
C ILE A 185 6.17 16.38 -12.29
N THR A 186 6.82 16.78 -13.38
CA THR A 186 6.16 17.16 -14.63
C THR A 186 5.88 15.91 -15.48
N GLU A 187 4.91 15.98 -16.39
CA GLU A 187 4.64 14.87 -17.33
C GLU A 187 5.90 14.47 -18.13
N GLN A 188 6.81 15.43 -18.41
CA GLN A 188 8.09 15.18 -19.06
C GLN A 188 9.00 14.21 -18.28
N THR A 189 8.91 14.16 -16.95
CA THR A 189 9.67 13.19 -16.14
C THR A 189 9.28 11.75 -16.44
N PHE A 190 8.05 11.52 -16.94
CA PHE A 190 7.51 10.20 -17.26
C PHE A 190 7.52 9.86 -18.76
N MET A 191 7.74 10.84 -19.66
CA MET A 191 7.80 10.60 -21.11
C MET A 191 8.98 9.73 -21.54
N ASN A 192 10.01 9.60 -20.70
CA ASN A 192 11.17 8.74 -20.97
C ASN A 192 10.97 7.29 -20.50
N ILE A 193 9.79 6.96 -19.95
CA ILE A 193 9.49 5.65 -19.37
C ILE A 193 8.59 4.86 -20.36
N PRO A 194 9.03 3.72 -20.94
CA PRO A 194 8.33 3.05 -22.04
C PRO A 194 6.89 2.60 -21.73
N THR A 195 5.87 3.32 -22.21
CA THR A 195 4.46 2.95 -21.91
C THR A 195 4.01 1.69 -22.68
N VAL A 196 3.27 0.80 -22.02
CA VAL A 196 2.57 -0.32 -22.68
C VAL A 196 1.15 0.12 -23.07
N ASN A 197 0.77 -0.15 -24.33
CA ASN A 197 -0.61 -0.02 -24.80
C ASN A 197 -1.44 -1.19 -24.24
N TRP A 198 -2.41 -0.88 -23.39
CA TRP A 198 -3.45 -1.83 -23.01
C TRP A 198 -4.43 -1.94 -24.18
N GLY A 199 -4.26 -2.95 -25.02
CA GLY A 199 -5.31 -3.39 -25.93
C GLY A 199 -6.52 -3.85 -25.10
N ALA A 200 -7.69 -3.29 -25.37
CA ALA A 200 -8.93 -3.78 -24.78
C ALA A 200 -9.14 -5.24 -25.21
N THR A 201 -9.19 -6.13 -24.23
CA THR A 201 -9.71 -7.51 -24.36
C THR A 201 -10.68 -7.74 -23.23
#